data_AF-A0A6L9YRN0-F1
#
_entry.id   AF-A0A6L9YRN0-F1
#
_cell.length_a   1.000
_cell.length_b   1.000
_cell.length_c   1.000
_cell.angle_alpha   90.00
_cell.angle_beta   90.00
_cell.angle_gamma   90.00
#
_symmetry.space_group_name_H-M   'P 1'
#
loop_
_entity.id
_entity.type
_entity.pdbx_description
1 polymer ?
#
loop_
_entity_poly.entity_id
_entity_poly.type
_entity_poly.pdbx_seq_one_letter_code
_entity_poly.pdbx_strand_id
1 'polypeptide(L)'
;MKAQTILARYAQGERDFRKVNLRGQSFQGRNLSGADFSDADLRGANFKNAMLRGTKFRQAKAGLQRSWSIVILLVSSIALILSAIA
;
A
#
# COMPACT_ATOMS: atom_id res chain seq x y z
N MET A 1 -3.28 9.57 -6.87
CA MET A 1 -2.30 9.59 -7.97
C MET A 1 -2.15 8.17 -8.50
N LYS A 2 -1.84 7.97 -9.80
CA LYS A 2 -1.66 6.62 -10.37
C LYS A 2 -0.22 6.13 -10.19
N ALA A 3 -0.02 4.82 -10.04
CA ALA A 3 1.31 4.18 -9.98
C ALA A 3 2.18 4.54 -11.19
N GLN A 4 1.59 4.54 -12.39
CA GLN A 4 2.26 4.86 -13.65
C GLN A 4 2.90 6.24 -13.62
N THR A 5 2.25 7.23 -13.00
CA THR A 5 2.79 8.59 -12.84
C THR A 5 4.02 8.60 -11.95
N ILE A 6 4.02 7.84 -10.84
CA ILE A 6 5.18 7.71 -9.96
C ILE A 6 6.34 7.04 -10.70
N LEU A 7 6.07 5.97 -11.46
CA LEU A 7 7.09 5.24 -12.21
C LEU A 7 7.71 6.10 -13.32
N ALA A 8 6.90 6.88 -14.03
CA ALA A 8 7.39 7.81 -15.04
C ALA A 8 8.29 8.88 -14.42
N ARG A 9 7.86 9.50 -13.31
CA ARG A 9 8.66 10.49 -12.58
C ARG A 9 9.97 9.90 -12.03
N TYR A 10 9.90 8.69 -11.48
CA TYR A 10 11.07 7.97 -10.99
C TYR A 10 12.10 7.69 -12.10
N ALA A 11 11.63 7.33 -13.31
CA ALA A 11 12.48 7.14 -14.48
C ALA A 11 13.20 8.43 -14.91
N GLN A 12 12.62 9.60 -14.62
CA GLN A 12 13.24 10.92 -14.83
C GLN A 12 14.19 11.33 -13.69
N GLY A 13 14.52 10.43 -12.76
CA GLY A 13 15.43 10.70 -11.66
C GLY A 13 14.77 11.28 -10.42
N GLU A 14 13.46 11.54 -10.44
CA GLU A 14 12.76 12.03 -9.27
C GLU A 14 12.72 10.98 -8.16
N ARG A 15 12.94 11.42 -6.92
CA ARG A 15 12.89 10.56 -5.73
C ARG A 15 11.94 11.09 -4.66
N ASP A 16 11.46 12.32 -4.75
CA ASP A 16 10.53 12.89 -3.78
C ASP A 16 9.07 12.57 -4.13
N PHE A 17 8.49 11.64 -3.39
CA PHE A 17 7.08 11.28 -3.47
C PHE A 17 6.41 11.43 -2.11
N ARG A 18 6.80 12.44 -1.33
CA ARG A 18 6.22 12.64 0.00
C ARG A 18 4.76 13.05 -0.09
N LYS A 19 3.96 12.68 0.92
CA LYS A 19 2.54 13.07 1.08
C LYS A 19 1.59 12.63 -0.05
N VAL A 20 2.05 11.81 -1.00
CA VAL A 20 1.22 11.34 -2.11
C VAL A 20 0.18 10.33 -1.64
N ASN A 21 -0.98 10.31 -2.30
CA ASN A 21 -1.98 9.26 -2.12
C ASN A 21 -1.85 8.19 -3.21
N LEU A 22 -1.41 7.00 -2.79
CA LEU A 22 -1.17 5.81 -3.61
C LEU A 22 -1.95 4.59 -3.09
N ARG A 23 -3.12 4.82 -2.49
CA ARG A 23 -3.99 3.74 -2.01
C ARG A 23 -4.32 2.76 -3.15
N GLY A 24 -4.21 1.46 -2.87
CA GLY A 24 -4.55 0.40 -3.83
C GLY A 24 -3.64 0.34 -5.06
N GLN A 25 -2.57 1.14 -5.15
CA GLN A 25 -1.71 1.18 -6.33
C GLN A 25 -0.73 0.01 -6.35
N SER A 26 -0.41 -0.53 -7.54
CA SER A 26 0.55 -1.62 -7.69
C SER A 26 1.92 -1.13 -8.16
N PHE A 27 2.94 -1.50 -7.39
CA PHE A 27 4.37 -1.34 -7.68
C PHE A 27 5.07 -2.70 -7.73
N GLN A 28 4.32 -3.77 -8.01
CA GLN A 28 4.84 -5.13 -8.03
C GLN A 28 6.01 -5.27 -9.01
N GLY A 29 7.12 -5.85 -8.53
CA GLY A 29 8.32 -6.08 -9.33
C GLY A 29 9.10 -4.82 -9.72
N ARG A 30 8.73 -3.63 -9.22
CA ARG A 30 9.37 -2.37 -9.62
C ARG A 30 10.58 -2.05 -8.74
N ASN A 31 11.60 -1.44 -9.34
CA ASN A 31 12.71 -0.86 -8.59
C ASN A 31 12.37 0.59 -8.23
N LEU A 32 12.24 0.85 -6.93
CA LEU A 32 11.98 2.17 -6.35
C LEU A 32 13.06 2.52 -5.30
N SER A 33 14.27 1.97 -5.46
CA SER A 33 15.37 2.17 -4.53
C SER A 33 15.71 3.66 -4.37
N GLY A 34 15.83 4.12 -3.13
CA GLY A 34 16.11 5.51 -2.80
C GLY A 34 14.94 6.48 -2.96
N ALA A 35 13.73 6.01 -3.30
CA ALA A 35 12.54 6.86 -3.30
C ALA A 35 12.15 7.30 -1.89
N ASP A 36 11.54 8.47 -1.77
CA ASP A 36 11.02 9.01 -0.51
C ASP A 36 9.49 9.06 -0.55
N PHE A 37 8.85 8.10 0.10
CA PHE A 37 7.41 8.02 0.31
C PHE A 37 7.00 8.49 1.72
N SER A 38 7.79 9.34 2.37
CA SER A 38 7.45 9.84 3.70
C SER A 38 6.10 10.57 3.68
N ASP A 39 5.29 10.39 4.71
CA ASP A 39 3.92 10.91 4.84
C ASP A 39 2.91 10.43 3.76
N ALA A 40 3.29 9.49 2.87
CA ALA A 40 2.40 9.00 1.83
C ALA A 40 1.29 8.09 2.37
N ASP A 41 0.12 8.06 1.70
CA ASP A 41 -0.92 7.07 1.96
C ASP A 41 -0.76 5.87 1.01
N LEU A 42 -0.19 4.79 1.54
CA LEU A 42 0.13 3.54 0.86
C LEU A 42 -0.85 2.40 1.23
N ARG A 43 -1.99 2.70 1.86
CA ARG A 43 -2.95 1.67 2.28
C ARG A 43 -3.47 0.88 1.07
N GLY A 44 -3.28 -0.44 1.10
CA GLY A 44 -3.60 -1.36 0.00
C GLY A 44 -2.64 -1.30 -1.18
N ALA A 45 -1.54 -0.55 -1.11
CA ALA A 45 -0.54 -0.55 -2.18
C ALA A 45 0.22 -1.89 -2.22
N ASN A 46 0.46 -2.41 -3.42
CA ASN A 46 1.16 -3.68 -3.62
C ASN A 46 2.63 -3.44 -3.97
N PHE A 47 3.54 -3.80 -3.06
CA PHE A 47 4.99 -3.76 -3.25
C PHE A 47 5.62 -5.15 -3.40
N LYS A 48 4.85 -6.19 -3.74
CA LYS A 48 5.36 -7.56 -3.90
C LYS A 48 6.52 -7.59 -4.90
N ASN A 49 7.64 -8.21 -4.53
CA ASN A 49 8.86 -8.30 -5.35
C ASN A 49 9.45 -6.94 -5.79
N ALA A 50 9.09 -5.82 -5.16
CA ALA A 50 9.69 -4.53 -5.45
C ALA A 50 11.09 -4.41 -4.82
N MET A 51 12.02 -3.75 -5.52
CA MET A 51 13.32 -3.39 -4.93
C MET A 51 13.19 -2.04 -4.22
N LEU A 52 13.35 -2.05 -2.89
CA LEU A 52 13.10 -0.89 -2.03
C LEU A 52 14.33 -0.46 -1.22
N ARG A 53 15.55 -0.81 -1.66
CA ARG A 53 16.77 -0.48 -0.92
C ARG A 53 16.91 1.05 -0.74
N GLY A 54 17.07 1.50 0.51
CA GLY A 54 17.19 2.93 0.82
C GLY A 54 15.91 3.76 0.64
N THR A 55 14.77 3.12 0.38
CA THR A 55 13.48 3.81 0.28
C THR A 55 13.05 4.31 1.65
N LYS A 56 12.52 5.54 1.72
CA LYS A 56 12.02 6.13 2.97
C LYS A 56 10.50 6.02 3.04
N PHE A 57 10.01 5.60 4.20
CA PHE A 57 8.58 5.45 4.50
C PHE A 57 8.20 6.15 5.82
N ARG A 58 8.96 7.17 6.24
CA ARG A 58 8.72 7.84 7.54
C ARG A 58 7.29 8.38 7.56
N GLN A 59 6.52 8.04 8.59
CA GLN A 59 5.12 8.47 8.75
C GLN A 59 4.17 8.08 7.60
N ALA A 60 4.57 7.16 6.72
CA ALA A 60 3.68 6.65 5.68
C ALA A 60 2.55 5.82 6.29
N LYS A 61 1.34 5.97 5.76
CA LYS A 61 0.16 5.19 6.18
C LYS A 61 0.11 3.90 5.37
N ALA A 62 0.35 2.77 6.02
CA ALA A 62 0.24 1.43 5.42
C ALA A 62 -0.96 0.64 5.97
N GLY A 63 -1.19 -0.58 5.48
CA GLY A 63 -2.27 -1.47 5.93
C GLY A 63 -3.40 -1.62 4.91
N LEU A 64 -4.53 -2.18 5.35
CA LEU A 64 -5.66 -2.50 4.48
C LEU A 64 -6.34 -1.25 3.89
N GLN A 65 -6.84 -1.39 2.66
CA GLN A 65 -7.77 -0.43 2.10
C GLN A 65 -9.13 -0.58 2.82
N ARG A 66 -9.62 0.52 3.41
CA ARG A 66 -10.75 0.61 4.37
C ARG A 66 -11.95 -0.35 4.16
N SER A 67 -12.26 -0.77 2.94
CA SER A 67 -13.42 -1.62 2.64
C SER A 67 -13.36 -3.04 3.23
N TRP A 68 -12.18 -3.58 3.51
CA TRP A 68 -12.07 -4.98 3.99
C TRP A 68 -12.30 -5.15 5.49
N SER A 69 -12.16 -4.09 6.29
CA SER A 69 -12.35 -4.19 7.75
C SER A 69 -13.79 -4.58 8.12
N ILE A 70 -14.78 -4.07 7.38
CA ILE A 70 -16.19 -4.41 7.59
C ILE A 70 -16.45 -5.86 7.16
N VAL A 71 -15.92 -6.27 6.01
CA VAL A 71 -16.06 -7.65 5.51
C VAL A 71 -15.43 -8.66 6.46
N ILE A 72 -14.24 -8.38 7.00
CA ILE A 72 -13.56 -9.27 7.97
C ILE A 72 -14.37 -9.36 9.28
N LEU A 73 -14.91 -8.24 9.78
CA LEU A 73 -15.75 -8.26 10.98
C LEU A 73 -17.02 -9.07 10.76
N LEU A 74 -17.67 -8.93 9.60
CA LEU A 74 -18.87 -9.70 9.27
C LEU A 74 -18.56 -11.20 9.14
N VAL A 75 -17.50 -11.57 8.42
CA VAL A 75 -17.12 -12.98 8.23
C VAL A 75 -16.71 -13.64 9.55
N SER A 76 -15.93 -12.96 10.39
CA SER A 76 -15.57 -13.47 11.72
C SER A 76 -16.78 -13.62 12.64
N SER A 77 -17.73 -12.68 12.59
CA SER A 77 -18.98 -12.77 13.35
C SER A 77 -19.82 -13.96 12.91
N ILE A 78 -19.94 -14.20 11.60
CA ILE A 78 -20.65 -15.36 11.04
C ILE A 78 -19.97 -16.67 11.48
N ALA A 79 -18.63 -16.74 11.43
CA ALA A 79 -17.88 -17.91 11.86
C ALA A 79 -18.10 -18.24 13.36
N LEU A 80 -18.11 -17.22 14.22
CA LEU A 80 -18.39 -17.39 15.65
C LEU A 80 -19.82 -17.90 15.92
N ILE A 81 -20.80 -17.39 15.19
CA ILE A 81 -22.19 -17.85 15.30
C ILE A 81 -22.33 -19.31 14.86
N LEU A 82 -21.69 -19.70 13.75
CA LEU A 82 -21.72 -21.09 13.27
C LEU A 82 -21.05 -22.05 14.25
N SER A 83 -19.92 -21.67 14.87
CA SER A 83 -19.26 -22.50 15.89
C SER A 83 -20.07 -22.67 17.18
N ALA A 84 -21.07 -21.83 17.43
CA ALA A 84 -21.93 -21.93 18.61
C ALA A 84 -23.20 -22.76 18.35
N ILE A 85 -23.51 -23.06 17.08
CA ILE A 85 -24.72 -23.80 16.66
C ILE A 85 -24.38 -25.24 16.21
N ALA A 86 -23.10 -25.56 15.97
CA ALA A 86 -22.58 -26.90 15.70
C ALA A 86 -22.11 -27.59 16.99
#